data_AF-A0A7W5JV66-F1
#
_entry.id   AF-A0A7W5JV66-F1
#
_cell.length_a   1.000
_cell.length_b   1.000
_cell.length_c   1.000
_cell.angle_alpha   90.00
_cell.angle_beta   90.00
_cell.angle_gamma   90.00
#
_symmetry.space_group_name_H-M   'P 1'
#
loop_
_entity.id
_entity.type
_entity.pdbx_description
1 polymer ?
#
loop_
_entity_poly.entity_id
_entity_poly.type
_entity_poly.pdbx_seq_one_letter_code
_entity_poly.pdbx_strand_id
1 'polypeptide(L)'
;MTAPAAFPDDLAALLGPAGPLGRPLRVLGLFAHPDDEVFCMGGTIARASAAGAETAVVSLTRGDAGQIRDSATATRRTLGATRVAELHASAAALAIDHVECLDLGDGTLAGRPFPEVVALVRSILERLAPDVVVTFGEDGGFGHPDHMTSSRAVLAARAQLTRPPRVLHARFPAQDRLLLDLLVDWLTSGEERFAGTAGFGNALRLFADGSSVLGFAADHLQVQWFPAGSYVIEQGEPSNELFCLLSGTVDIVVEDAAGTLVTKDSSGPGSFVGQDGLASGRPRNAHVIARDDVTCFVLAPRGRDLSAGRGIGATATVTAPEAGGRTPVVPPAPAGDVTLDVGAALDQKIAALVAHRSQYALDPELLPRRVLGPLLGTEHFTVVG
;
A
#
# COMPACT_ATOMS: atom_id res chain seq x y z
N MET A 1 -0.28 20.83 -36.65
CA MET A 1 -0.72 20.77 -35.24
C MET A 1 -1.79 19.70 -35.16
N THR A 2 -1.47 18.56 -34.55
CA THR A 2 -2.47 17.54 -34.20
C THR A 2 -3.40 18.12 -33.15
N ALA A 3 -4.71 17.92 -33.29
CA ALA A 3 -5.65 18.28 -32.24
C ALA A 3 -5.24 17.59 -30.93
N PRO A 4 -5.35 18.25 -29.76
CA PRO A 4 -5.09 17.58 -28.49
C PRO A 4 -5.98 16.35 -28.39
N ALA A 5 -5.41 15.24 -27.90
CA ALA A 5 -6.18 14.03 -27.66
C ALA A 5 -7.36 14.35 -26.73
N ALA A 6 -8.53 13.79 -27.01
CA ALA A 6 -9.69 13.99 -26.15
C ALA A 6 -9.39 13.48 -24.73
N PHE A 7 -9.85 14.22 -23.72
CA PHE A 7 -9.71 13.82 -22.32
C PHE A 7 -10.43 12.47 -22.12
N PRO A 8 -9.78 11.42 -21.57
CA PRO A 8 -10.37 10.09 -21.45
C PRO A 8 -11.72 10.10 -20.73
N ASP A 9 -12.69 9.32 -21.22
CA ASP A 9 -14.07 9.34 -20.73
C ASP A 9 -14.21 8.95 -19.25
N ASP A 10 -13.39 8.01 -18.77
CA ASP A 10 -13.38 7.57 -17.38
C ASP A 10 -12.81 8.66 -16.43
N LEU A 11 -11.74 9.34 -16.83
CA LEU A 11 -11.23 10.52 -16.14
C LEU A 11 -12.23 11.67 -16.20
N ALA A 12 -12.90 11.88 -17.33
CA ALA A 12 -13.91 12.93 -17.49
C ALA A 12 -15.10 12.70 -16.56
N ALA A 13 -15.52 11.44 -16.36
CA ALA A 13 -16.59 11.10 -15.42
C ALA A 13 -16.20 11.45 -13.96
N LEU A 14 -14.96 11.14 -13.58
CA LEU A 14 -14.46 11.39 -12.22
C LEU A 14 -14.13 12.86 -11.95
N LEU A 15 -13.37 13.48 -12.84
CA LEU A 15 -12.79 14.83 -12.65
C LEU A 15 -13.70 15.92 -13.25
N GLY A 16 -14.63 15.56 -14.13
CA GLY A 16 -15.39 16.51 -14.95
C GLY A 16 -14.78 16.66 -16.36
N PRO A 17 -15.52 17.27 -17.30
CA PRO A 17 -15.02 17.51 -18.65
C PRO A 17 -13.81 18.46 -18.62
N ALA A 18 -13.11 18.58 -19.76
CA ALA A 18 -11.99 19.53 -19.91
C ALA A 18 -12.30 20.92 -19.33
N GLY A 19 -11.27 21.61 -18.85
CA GLY A 19 -11.40 22.79 -17.99
C GLY A 19 -12.38 23.86 -18.50
N PRO A 20 -13.06 24.59 -17.59
CA PRO A 20 -14.02 25.61 -17.96
C PRO A 20 -13.42 26.63 -18.94
N LEU A 21 -14.16 27.03 -19.98
CA LEU A 21 -13.77 28.11 -20.90
C LEU A 21 -12.52 27.82 -21.76
N GLY A 22 -12.22 26.55 -22.05
CA GLY A 22 -11.18 26.19 -23.02
C GLY A 22 -9.73 26.27 -22.49
N ARG A 23 -9.56 26.40 -21.16
CA ARG A 23 -8.26 26.17 -20.50
C ARG A 23 -8.10 24.70 -20.07
N PRO A 24 -6.88 24.22 -19.80
CA PRO A 24 -6.67 22.93 -19.15
C PRO A 24 -7.48 22.77 -17.87
N LEU A 25 -7.92 21.53 -17.60
CA LEU A 25 -8.50 21.16 -16.31
C LEU A 25 -7.42 21.30 -15.24
N ARG A 26 -7.77 21.85 -14.08
CA ARG A 26 -6.84 22.00 -12.94
C ARG A 26 -7.15 21.00 -11.84
N VAL A 27 -6.21 20.11 -11.58
CA VAL A 27 -6.35 19.04 -10.59
C VAL A 27 -5.35 19.27 -9.46
N LEU A 28 -5.84 19.38 -8.24
CA LEU A 28 -5.03 19.59 -7.04
C LEU A 28 -5.15 18.40 -6.08
N GLY A 29 -4.04 17.80 -5.68
CA GLY A 29 -3.96 16.99 -4.46
C GLY A 29 -3.59 17.87 -3.27
N LEU A 30 -4.41 17.90 -2.22
CA LEU A 30 -4.13 18.67 -1.00
C LEU A 30 -4.16 17.74 0.22
N PHE A 31 -2.98 17.46 0.76
CA PHE A 31 -2.76 16.41 1.75
C PHE A 31 -1.97 16.91 2.96
N ALA A 32 -1.85 16.07 3.99
CA ALA A 32 -1.18 16.45 5.23
C ALA A 32 0.34 16.31 5.09
N HIS A 33 0.82 15.24 4.45
CA HIS A 33 2.22 14.85 4.45
C HIS A 33 2.75 14.61 3.03
N PRO A 34 4.08 14.66 2.84
CA PRO A 34 4.72 14.10 1.65
C PRO A 34 4.61 12.58 1.64
N ASP A 35 4.12 11.99 0.54
CA ASP A 35 3.79 10.58 0.25
C ASP A 35 2.29 10.30 0.08
N ASP A 36 1.43 11.03 0.77
CA ASP A 36 -0.02 10.95 0.66
C ASP A 36 -0.48 11.03 -0.79
N GLU A 37 0.18 11.84 -1.62
CA GLU A 37 -0.17 12.05 -3.03
C GLU A 37 -0.07 10.78 -3.86
N VAL A 38 0.89 9.91 -3.53
CA VAL A 38 1.11 8.66 -4.26
C VAL A 38 -0.06 7.71 -4.02
N PHE A 39 -0.47 7.54 -2.76
CA PHE A 39 -1.52 6.59 -2.39
C PHE A 39 -2.91 7.10 -2.72
N CYS A 40 -3.17 8.38 -2.49
CA CYS A 40 -4.51 8.94 -2.66
C CYS A 40 -4.88 9.14 -4.14
N MET A 41 -3.91 9.51 -5.00
CA MET A 41 -4.22 9.86 -6.38
C MET A 41 -3.07 9.74 -7.38
N GLY A 42 -1.96 9.06 -7.05
CA GLY A 42 -0.74 9.08 -7.87
C GLY A 42 -0.98 8.63 -9.32
N GLY A 43 -1.80 7.59 -9.50
CA GLY A 43 -2.20 7.12 -10.81
C GLY A 43 -3.16 8.07 -11.51
N THR A 44 -4.17 8.58 -10.80
CA THR A 44 -5.14 9.54 -11.35
C THR A 44 -4.46 10.83 -11.82
N ILE A 45 -3.56 11.40 -11.02
CA ILE A 45 -2.89 12.67 -11.36
C ILE A 45 -1.90 12.49 -12.51
N ALA A 46 -1.18 11.36 -12.58
CA ALA A 46 -0.31 11.05 -13.71
C ALA A 46 -1.10 10.88 -15.02
N ARG A 47 -2.25 10.19 -14.96
CA ARG A 47 -3.14 10.06 -16.12
C ARG A 47 -3.76 11.42 -16.53
N ALA A 48 -4.12 12.27 -15.56
CA ALA A 48 -4.65 13.60 -15.83
C ALA A 48 -3.59 14.51 -16.47
N SER A 49 -2.35 14.49 -15.96
CA SER A 49 -1.20 15.20 -16.55
C SER A 49 -0.95 14.75 -17.99
N ALA A 50 -0.91 13.43 -18.25
CA ALA A 50 -0.77 12.88 -19.60
C ALA A 50 -1.91 13.27 -20.55
N ALA A 51 -3.11 13.53 -20.02
CA ALA A 51 -4.27 14.02 -20.76
C ALA A 51 -4.30 15.57 -20.90
N GLY A 52 -3.26 16.28 -20.45
CA GLY A 52 -3.09 17.72 -20.60
C GLY A 52 -3.76 18.56 -19.52
N ALA A 53 -4.05 18.00 -18.34
CA ALA A 53 -4.49 18.77 -17.18
C ALA A 53 -3.30 19.53 -16.56
N GLU A 54 -3.56 20.72 -16.02
CA GLU A 54 -2.63 21.43 -15.12
C GLU A 54 -2.72 20.78 -13.73
N THR A 55 -1.62 20.26 -13.22
CA THR A 55 -1.61 19.42 -12.02
C THR A 55 -0.80 20.04 -10.89
N ALA A 56 -1.32 19.91 -9.66
CA ALA A 56 -0.66 20.43 -8.47
C ALA A 56 -0.77 19.46 -7.30
N VAL A 57 0.24 19.45 -6.44
CA VAL A 57 0.20 18.79 -5.12
C VAL A 57 0.67 19.77 -4.04
N VAL A 58 -0.07 19.81 -2.95
CA VAL A 58 0.27 20.59 -1.75
C VAL A 58 0.24 19.69 -0.53
N SER A 59 1.38 19.56 0.15
CA SER A 59 1.47 18.93 1.49
C SER A 59 1.50 20.02 2.57
N LEU A 60 0.61 19.92 3.56
CA LEU A 60 0.49 20.93 4.62
C LEU A 60 1.63 20.87 5.65
N THR A 61 2.36 19.76 5.72
CA THR A 61 3.51 19.57 6.61
C THR A 61 4.68 18.98 5.84
N ARG A 62 5.86 18.93 6.49
CA ARG A 62 7.08 18.31 5.94
C ARG A 62 7.23 16.82 6.26
N GLY A 63 6.28 16.21 7.01
CA GLY A 63 6.42 14.83 7.46
C GLY A 63 7.63 14.61 8.39
N ASP A 64 8.07 15.64 9.11
CA ASP A 64 9.31 15.63 9.89
C ASP A 64 9.12 15.21 11.35
N ALA A 65 8.00 14.58 11.71
CA ALA A 65 7.82 13.76 12.91
C ALA A 65 7.86 12.26 12.58
N GLY A 66 7.67 11.90 11.31
CA GLY A 66 7.72 10.52 10.81
C GLY A 66 9.02 9.76 11.09
N GLN A 67 8.95 8.42 11.05
CA GLN A 67 10.09 7.53 11.23
C GLN A 67 11.06 7.62 10.03
N ILE A 68 12.36 7.52 10.31
CA ILE A 68 13.41 7.38 9.29
C ILE A 68 13.66 5.88 9.11
N ARG A 69 13.27 5.34 7.96
CA ARG A 69 13.39 3.90 7.66
C ARG A 69 14.68 3.53 6.94
N ASP A 70 15.33 4.51 6.31
CA ASP A 70 16.68 4.38 5.78
C ASP A 70 17.61 5.42 6.42
N SER A 71 18.52 4.97 7.29
CA SER A 71 19.47 5.83 7.97
C SER A 71 20.46 6.55 7.05
N ALA A 72 20.62 6.10 5.80
CA ALA A 72 21.47 6.76 4.81
C ALA A 72 20.80 8.01 4.20
N THR A 73 19.48 8.15 4.34
CA THR A 73 18.71 9.24 3.70
C THR A 73 18.62 10.52 4.52
N ALA A 74 18.50 10.40 5.85
CA ALA A 74 18.22 11.53 6.72
C ALA A 74 18.61 11.29 8.18
N THR A 75 18.70 12.40 8.91
CA THR A 75 18.71 12.45 10.38
C THR A 75 17.43 13.12 10.87
N ARG A 76 17.12 13.03 12.17
CA ARG A 76 15.95 13.71 12.75
C ARG A 76 15.94 15.22 12.43
N ARG A 77 17.11 15.86 12.34
CA ARG A 77 17.26 17.29 12.02
C ARG A 77 17.09 17.61 10.53
N THR A 78 17.39 16.66 9.65
CA THR A 78 17.36 16.89 8.19
C THR A 78 16.12 16.31 7.53
N LEU A 79 15.31 15.49 8.23
CA LEU A 79 14.21 14.74 7.61
C LEU A 79 13.20 15.63 6.88
N GLY A 80 12.82 16.78 7.45
CA GLY A 80 11.87 17.67 6.78
C GLY A 80 12.39 18.20 5.45
N ALA A 81 13.68 18.57 5.37
CA ALA A 81 14.30 18.99 4.12
C ALA A 81 14.44 17.82 3.14
N THR A 82 14.77 16.63 3.63
CA THR A 82 14.82 15.40 2.82
C THR A 82 13.44 15.11 2.21
N ARG A 83 12.38 15.06 3.01
CA ARG A 83 11.02 14.73 2.54
C ARG A 83 10.44 15.78 1.59
N VAL A 84 10.81 17.06 1.73
CA VAL A 84 10.49 18.07 0.71
C VAL A 84 11.15 17.73 -0.63
N ALA A 85 12.43 17.34 -0.64
CA ALA A 85 13.11 16.92 -1.86
C ALA A 85 12.52 15.63 -2.44
N GLU A 86 12.13 14.69 -1.58
CA GLU A 86 11.45 13.45 -1.99
C GLU A 86 10.08 13.73 -2.62
N LEU A 87 9.29 14.66 -2.06
CA LEU A 87 8.03 15.11 -2.67
C LEU A 87 8.24 15.67 -4.07
N HIS A 88 9.27 16.51 -4.25
CA HIS A 88 9.60 17.05 -5.57
C HIS A 88 10.01 15.95 -6.56
N ALA A 89 10.77 14.95 -6.12
CA ALA A 89 11.15 13.82 -6.95
C ALA A 89 9.95 12.91 -7.29
N SER A 90 9.06 12.67 -6.32
CA SER A 90 7.79 11.97 -6.52
C SER A 90 6.92 12.68 -7.57
N ALA A 91 6.76 13.99 -7.41
CA ALA A 91 6.01 14.81 -8.33
C ALA A 91 6.59 14.82 -9.76
N ALA A 92 7.92 14.83 -9.89
CA ALA A 92 8.56 14.70 -11.19
C ALA A 92 8.26 13.35 -11.85
N ALA A 93 8.25 12.25 -11.08
CA ALA A 93 7.89 10.92 -11.59
C ALA A 93 6.42 10.82 -12.04
N LEU A 94 5.52 11.55 -11.37
CA LEU A 94 4.09 11.65 -11.71
C LEU A 94 3.78 12.72 -12.77
N ALA A 95 4.79 13.45 -13.26
CA ALA A 95 4.65 14.58 -14.17
C ALA A 95 3.71 15.69 -13.64
N ILE A 96 3.83 16.02 -12.35
CA ILE A 96 3.06 17.10 -11.71
C ILE A 96 3.72 18.46 -11.96
N ASP A 97 2.94 19.46 -12.39
CA ASP A 97 3.44 20.80 -12.78
C ASP A 97 3.84 21.66 -11.57
N HIS A 98 3.08 21.56 -10.48
CA HIS A 98 3.23 22.43 -9.31
C HIS A 98 3.27 21.63 -8.01
N VAL A 99 4.28 21.91 -7.19
CA VAL A 99 4.48 21.24 -5.90
C VAL A 99 4.76 22.27 -4.83
N GLU A 100 4.07 22.16 -3.70
CA GLU A 100 4.28 23.00 -2.53
C GLU A 100 4.27 22.16 -1.26
N CYS A 101 5.25 22.38 -0.39
CA CYS A 101 5.32 21.73 0.91
C CYS A 101 5.42 22.78 2.00
N LEU A 102 4.40 22.81 2.86
CA LEU A 102 4.29 23.75 3.97
C LEU A 102 4.90 23.17 5.25
N ASP A 103 5.08 24.04 6.23
CA ASP A 103 5.70 23.71 7.51
C ASP A 103 4.74 24.03 8.66
N LEU A 104 3.58 23.40 8.66
CA LEU A 104 2.58 23.58 9.72
C LEU A 104 2.84 22.72 10.96
N GLY A 105 3.87 21.87 10.94
CA GLY A 105 4.26 20.95 12.01
C GLY A 105 3.57 19.59 11.89
N ASP A 106 4.33 18.57 11.47
CA ASP A 106 3.87 17.18 11.38
C ASP A 106 3.42 16.63 12.75
N GLY A 107 2.23 16.01 12.79
CA GLY A 107 1.59 15.47 13.99
C GLY A 107 0.89 16.53 14.84
N THR A 108 0.92 17.80 14.43
CA THR A 108 0.40 18.93 15.23
C THR A 108 -0.72 19.71 14.57
N LEU A 109 -1.09 19.36 13.33
CA LEU A 109 -2.06 20.11 12.54
C LEU A 109 -3.43 20.17 13.23
N ALA A 110 -3.85 19.06 13.84
CA ALA A 110 -5.08 18.98 14.62
C ALA A 110 -5.09 19.87 15.89
N GLY A 111 -3.91 20.23 16.41
CA GLY A 111 -3.75 21.11 17.57
C GLY A 111 -3.73 22.60 17.21
N ARG A 112 -3.64 22.95 15.93
CA ARG A 112 -3.63 24.35 15.48
C ARG A 112 -5.03 24.97 15.54
N PRO A 113 -5.16 26.30 15.71
CA PRO A 113 -6.44 26.98 15.57
C PRO A 113 -7.05 26.72 14.19
N PHE A 114 -8.14 25.95 14.15
CA PHE A 114 -8.75 25.52 12.90
C PHE A 114 -9.06 26.67 11.91
N PRO A 115 -9.54 27.85 12.34
CA PRO A 115 -9.75 28.99 11.43
C PRO A 115 -8.48 29.45 10.69
N GLU A 116 -7.29 29.31 11.28
CA GLU A 116 -6.01 29.65 10.63
C GLU A 116 -5.68 28.63 9.54
N VAL A 117 -5.87 27.34 9.81
CA VAL A 117 -5.67 26.26 8.83
C VAL A 117 -6.64 26.45 7.65
N VAL A 118 -7.91 26.76 7.93
CA VAL A 118 -8.92 27.06 6.90
C VAL A 118 -8.53 28.27 6.07
N ALA A 119 -8.06 29.36 6.68
CA ALA A 119 -7.64 30.56 5.96
C ALA A 119 -6.46 30.29 5.02
N LEU A 120 -5.50 29.48 5.46
CA LEU A 120 -4.35 29.07 4.67
C LEU A 120 -4.78 28.18 3.48
N VAL A 121 -5.57 27.15 3.74
CA VAL A 121 -6.11 26.26 2.69
C VAL A 121 -6.94 27.05 1.69
N ARG A 122 -7.78 27.99 2.15
CA ARG A 122 -8.51 28.89 1.26
C ARG A 122 -7.57 29.70 0.37
N SER A 123 -6.49 30.26 0.92
CA SER A 123 -5.51 31.02 0.13
C SER A 123 -4.84 30.15 -0.95
N ILE A 124 -4.57 28.88 -0.67
CA ILE A 124 -4.07 27.91 -1.65
C ILE A 124 -5.11 27.68 -2.75
N LEU A 125 -6.36 27.42 -2.37
CA LEU A 125 -7.45 27.18 -3.34
C LEU A 125 -7.73 28.41 -4.22
N GLU A 126 -7.66 29.62 -3.66
CA GLU A 126 -7.81 30.88 -4.41
C GLU A 126 -6.66 31.11 -5.39
N ARG A 127 -5.42 30.83 -4.96
CA ARG A 127 -4.22 31.02 -5.80
C ARG A 127 -4.12 30.00 -6.93
N LEU A 128 -4.38 28.73 -6.65
CA LEU A 128 -4.29 27.67 -7.63
C LEU A 128 -5.56 27.55 -8.48
N ALA A 129 -6.70 28.04 -7.97
CA ALA A 129 -8.02 27.98 -8.61
C ALA A 129 -8.31 26.61 -9.27
N PRO A 130 -8.20 25.50 -8.52
CA PRO A 130 -8.41 24.17 -9.06
C PRO A 130 -9.87 23.98 -9.48
N ASP A 131 -10.10 23.12 -10.47
CA ASP A 131 -11.44 22.63 -10.80
C ASP A 131 -11.80 21.42 -9.92
N VAL A 132 -10.80 20.61 -9.58
CA VAL A 132 -10.92 19.42 -8.73
C VAL A 132 -9.86 19.45 -7.64
N VAL A 133 -10.28 19.15 -6.41
CA VAL A 133 -9.39 18.91 -5.27
C VAL A 133 -9.58 17.48 -4.78
N VAL A 134 -8.49 16.72 -4.67
CA VAL A 134 -8.46 15.44 -3.97
C VAL A 134 -7.86 15.64 -2.59
N THR A 135 -8.50 15.07 -1.57
CA THR A 135 -8.00 15.04 -0.20
C THR A 135 -8.51 13.77 0.50
N PHE A 136 -8.22 13.58 1.78
CA PHE A 136 -8.74 12.43 2.55
C PHE A 136 -10.25 12.51 2.81
N GLY A 137 -10.87 11.36 3.06
CA GLY A 137 -12.21 11.29 3.65
C GLY A 137 -12.26 11.76 5.11
N GLU A 138 -13.46 11.75 5.68
CA GLU A 138 -13.70 12.13 7.09
C GLU A 138 -12.95 11.23 8.09
N ASP A 139 -12.67 9.99 7.68
CA ASP A 139 -11.90 9.00 8.43
C ASP A 139 -10.38 9.28 8.42
N GLY A 140 -9.89 10.19 7.57
CA GLY A 140 -8.46 10.42 7.39
C GLY A 140 -7.70 9.21 6.85
N GLY A 141 -8.40 8.26 6.20
CA GLY A 141 -7.88 6.96 5.79
C GLY A 141 -7.77 5.95 6.94
N PHE A 142 -7.00 6.27 7.98
CA PHE A 142 -6.77 5.38 9.13
C PHE A 142 -6.92 6.09 10.49
N GLY A 143 -7.61 7.23 10.52
CA GLY A 143 -7.84 8.02 11.73
C GLY A 143 -6.70 8.98 12.08
N HIS A 144 -5.77 9.26 11.15
CA HIS A 144 -4.69 10.20 11.41
C HIS A 144 -5.25 11.63 11.62
N PRO A 145 -5.00 12.29 12.77
CA PRO A 145 -5.59 13.59 13.08
C PRO A 145 -5.26 14.68 12.05
N ASP A 146 -4.05 14.69 11.50
CA ASP A 146 -3.66 15.67 10.49
C ASP A 146 -4.41 15.46 9.16
N HIS A 147 -4.68 14.20 8.77
CA HIS A 147 -5.42 13.89 7.54
C HIS A 147 -6.87 14.37 7.67
N MET A 148 -7.51 14.07 8.81
CA MET A 148 -8.85 14.54 9.14
C MET A 148 -8.91 16.07 9.17
N THR A 149 -7.88 16.73 9.72
CA THR A 149 -7.82 18.19 9.79
C THR A 149 -7.63 18.83 8.41
N SER A 150 -6.77 18.25 7.57
CA SER A 150 -6.58 18.66 6.18
C SER A 150 -7.90 18.58 5.40
N SER A 151 -8.57 17.42 5.45
CA SER A 151 -9.87 17.18 4.80
C SER A 151 -10.92 18.20 5.25
N ARG A 152 -11.10 18.35 6.57
CA ARG A 152 -12.04 19.34 7.13
C ARG A 152 -11.71 20.77 6.71
N ALA A 153 -10.43 21.13 6.64
CA ALA A 153 -10.01 22.46 6.23
C ALA A 153 -10.30 22.71 4.74
N VAL A 154 -10.11 21.72 3.87
CA VAL A 154 -10.51 21.79 2.45
C VAL A 154 -12.01 22.04 2.31
N LEU A 155 -12.85 21.28 3.02
CA LEU A 155 -14.31 21.45 2.96
C LEU A 155 -14.76 22.82 3.51
N ALA A 156 -14.19 23.26 4.63
CA ALA A 156 -14.52 24.55 5.23
C ALA A 156 -14.03 25.73 4.37
N ALA A 157 -12.88 25.60 3.70
CA ALA A 157 -12.38 26.59 2.76
C ALA A 157 -13.23 26.63 1.49
N ARG A 158 -13.59 25.47 0.92
CA ARG A 158 -14.47 25.34 -0.26
C ARG A 158 -15.78 26.09 -0.05
N ALA A 159 -16.41 25.95 1.12
CA ALA A 159 -17.68 26.61 1.43
C ALA A 159 -17.61 28.15 1.43
N GLN A 160 -16.40 28.73 1.45
CA GLN A 160 -16.17 30.18 1.44
C GLN A 160 -15.80 30.71 0.04
N LEU A 161 -15.63 29.85 -0.96
CA LEU A 161 -15.24 30.23 -2.31
C LEU A 161 -16.45 30.61 -3.16
N THR A 162 -16.27 31.61 -4.02
CA THR A 162 -17.28 32.02 -5.01
C THR A 162 -17.44 31.01 -6.13
N ARG A 163 -16.36 30.27 -6.45
CA ARG A 163 -16.33 29.16 -7.41
C ARG A 163 -15.69 27.95 -6.73
N PRO A 164 -16.46 27.17 -5.97
CA PRO A 164 -15.91 26.03 -5.25
C PRO A 164 -15.46 24.93 -6.24
N PRO A 165 -14.29 24.31 -6.03
CA PRO A 165 -13.90 23.13 -6.80
C PRO A 165 -14.81 21.94 -6.46
N ARG A 166 -14.82 20.96 -7.37
CA ARG A 166 -15.28 19.60 -7.05
C ARG A 166 -14.30 19.00 -6.04
N VAL A 167 -14.80 18.34 -5.01
CA VAL A 167 -13.94 17.65 -4.03
C VAL A 167 -14.14 16.14 -4.16
N LEU A 168 -13.02 15.43 -4.22
CA LEU A 168 -12.96 13.98 -4.19
C LEU A 168 -12.27 13.57 -2.89
N HIS A 169 -12.92 12.73 -2.10
CA HIS A 169 -12.28 12.08 -0.98
C HIS A 169 -11.65 10.78 -1.45
N ALA A 170 -10.33 10.64 -1.29
CA ALA A 170 -9.65 9.36 -1.50
C ALA A 170 -10.16 8.33 -0.50
N ARG A 171 -10.39 7.10 -0.97
CA ARG A 171 -10.90 5.98 -0.21
C ARG A 171 -9.97 4.78 -0.34
N PHE A 172 -9.95 4.00 0.73
CA PHE A 172 -9.17 2.78 0.81
C PHE A 172 -10.09 1.63 1.24
N PRO A 173 -10.97 1.16 0.34
CA PRO A 173 -11.92 0.12 0.67
C PRO A 173 -11.19 -1.17 1.03
N ALA A 174 -11.80 -1.95 1.92
CA ALA A 174 -11.30 -3.29 2.21
C ALA A 174 -11.27 -4.12 0.92
N GLN A 175 -10.25 -4.95 0.77
CA GLN A 175 -10.04 -5.74 -0.44
C GLN A 175 -10.65 -7.13 -0.27
N ASP A 176 -11.27 -7.64 -1.33
CA ASP A 176 -11.90 -8.99 -1.37
C ASP A 176 -10.88 -10.13 -1.37
N ARG A 177 -9.59 -9.80 -1.33
CA ARG A 177 -8.50 -10.74 -1.46
C ARG A 177 -7.39 -10.43 -0.48
N LEU A 178 -6.86 -11.47 0.14
CA LEU A 178 -5.69 -11.38 1.02
C LEU A 178 -4.42 -11.13 0.21
N LEU A 179 -3.49 -10.35 0.76
CA LEU A 179 -2.11 -10.27 0.29
C LEU A 179 -1.46 -11.65 0.28
N LEU A 180 -1.80 -12.52 1.25
CA LEU A 180 -1.42 -13.93 1.23
C LEU A 180 -1.80 -14.63 -0.08
N ASP A 181 -3.05 -14.51 -0.53
CA ASP A 181 -3.52 -15.17 -1.74
C ASP A 181 -2.86 -14.58 -2.99
N LEU A 182 -2.57 -13.27 -3.01
CA LEU A 182 -1.83 -12.63 -4.11
C LEU A 182 -0.39 -13.17 -4.19
N LEU A 183 0.29 -13.30 -3.05
CA LEU A 183 1.65 -13.82 -2.99
C LEU A 183 1.72 -15.29 -3.35
N VAL A 184 0.79 -16.12 -2.85
CA VAL A 184 0.74 -17.57 -3.16
C VAL A 184 0.53 -17.79 -4.66
N ASP A 185 -0.43 -17.10 -5.28
CA ASP A 185 -0.66 -17.21 -6.73
C ASP A 185 0.57 -16.78 -7.53
N TRP A 186 1.23 -15.69 -7.13
CA TRP A 186 2.44 -15.25 -7.80
C TRP A 186 3.58 -16.28 -7.65
N LEU A 187 3.88 -16.71 -6.43
CA LEU A 187 4.96 -17.68 -6.14
C LEU A 187 4.78 -19.02 -6.86
N THR A 188 3.54 -19.40 -7.15
CA THR A 188 3.19 -20.69 -7.80
C THR A 188 2.88 -20.57 -9.29
N SER A 189 2.89 -19.36 -9.86
CA SER A 189 2.54 -19.11 -11.27
C SER A 189 3.53 -19.68 -12.29
N GLY A 190 4.74 -20.10 -11.86
CA GLY A 190 5.74 -20.76 -12.71
C GLY A 190 6.58 -19.83 -13.58
N GLU A 191 6.36 -18.51 -13.52
CA GLU A 191 7.19 -17.50 -14.17
C GLU A 191 8.41 -17.18 -13.28
N GLU A 192 9.52 -17.89 -13.52
CA GLU A 192 10.80 -17.83 -12.79
C GLU A 192 10.76 -18.22 -11.29
N ARG A 193 11.77 -18.96 -10.81
CA ARG A 193 11.92 -19.21 -9.37
C ARG A 193 12.29 -17.89 -8.70
N PHE A 194 11.35 -17.29 -7.97
CA PHE A 194 11.64 -16.10 -7.19
C PHE A 194 12.76 -16.37 -6.17
N ALA A 195 13.83 -15.59 -6.27
CA ALA A 195 14.90 -15.53 -5.28
C ALA A 195 14.85 -14.15 -4.62
N GLY A 196 14.17 -14.04 -3.48
CA GLY A 196 14.06 -12.77 -2.77
C GLY A 196 15.38 -12.32 -2.14
N THR A 197 15.39 -11.07 -1.70
CA THR A 197 16.49 -10.47 -0.93
C THR A 197 16.00 -10.01 0.44
N ALA A 198 16.92 -9.69 1.36
CA ALA A 198 16.56 -9.04 2.62
C ALA A 198 15.84 -7.70 2.39
N GLY A 199 16.18 -6.98 1.31
CA GLY A 199 15.49 -5.76 0.87
C GLY A 199 14.02 -6.04 0.51
N PHE A 200 13.74 -7.16 -0.15
CA PHE A 200 12.37 -7.57 -0.46
C PHE A 200 11.58 -7.91 0.82
N GLY A 201 12.19 -8.63 1.77
CA GLY A 201 11.55 -8.90 3.06
C GLY A 201 11.16 -7.62 3.80
N ASN A 202 12.08 -6.64 3.88
CA ASN A 202 11.76 -5.35 4.47
C ASN A 202 10.69 -4.59 3.70
N ALA A 203 10.73 -4.60 2.35
CA ALA A 203 9.70 -4.02 1.51
C ALA A 203 8.32 -4.62 1.81
N LEU A 204 8.21 -5.95 1.84
CA LEU A 204 6.97 -6.65 2.17
C LEU A 204 6.44 -6.27 3.55
N ARG A 205 7.32 -6.07 4.54
CA ARG A 205 6.93 -5.54 5.86
C ARG A 205 6.31 -4.15 5.76
N LEU A 206 6.97 -3.24 5.02
CA LEU A 206 6.46 -1.88 4.82
C LEU A 206 5.10 -1.89 4.13
N PHE A 207 4.94 -2.75 3.12
CA PHE A 207 3.68 -2.95 2.44
C PHE A 207 2.63 -3.54 3.36
N ALA A 208 2.96 -4.49 4.22
CA ALA A 208 2.00 -5.08 5.16
C ALA A 208 1.62 -4.14 6.31
N ASP A 209 2.57 -3.37 6.86
CA ASP A 209 2.27 -2.31 7.82
C ASP A 209 1.37 -1.24 7.16
N GLY A 210 1.65 -0.90 5.89
CA GLY A 210 0.86 0.01 5.06
C GLY A 210 -0.38 -0.61 4.40
N SER A 211 -0.56 -1.94 4.41
CA SER A 211 -1.64 -2.61 3.69
C SER A 211 -2.96 -2.44 4.44
N SER A 212 -2.88 -2.15 5.74
CA SER A 212 -3.97 -1.57 6.54
C SER A 212 -4.53 -0.30 5.89
N VAL A 213 -3.65 0.56 5.36
CA VAL A 213 -4.03 1.79 4.63
C VAL A 213 -4.58 1.47 3.24
N LEU A 214 -4.21 0.37 2.60
CA LEU A 214 -4.75 -0.05 1.29
C LEU A 214 -5.96 -1.00 1.40
N GLY A 215 -6.48 -1.24 2.61
CA GLY A 215 -7.65 -2.07 2.84
C GLY A 215 -7.43 -3.59 2.85
N PHE A 216 -6.19 -4.08 2.87
CA PHE A 216 -5.89 -5.52 3.07
C PHE A 216 -5.95 -5.93 4.54
N ALA A 217 -6.88 -5.36 5.30
CA ALA A 217 -6.96 -5.38 6.76
C ALA A 217 -7.21 -6.76 7.41
N ALA A 218 -7.18 -7.85 6.64
CA ALA A 218 -7.45 -9.21 7.10
C ALA A 218 -6.20 -10.11 7.20
N ASP A 219 -5.06 -9.73 6.62
CA ASP A 219 -3.83 -10.52 6.78
C ASP A 219 -3.21 -10.30 8.17
N HIS A 220 -3.06 -11.39 8.92
CA HIS A 220 -2.28 -11.35 10.15
C HIS A 220 -0.81 -11.58 9.80
N LEU A 221 -0.02 -10.51 9.86
CA LEU A 221 1.44 -10.57 9.76
C LEU A 221 2.06 -10.68 11.15
N GLN A 222 2.90 -11.69 11.38
CA GLN A 222 3.68 -11.82 12.61
C GLN A 222 5.17 -12.02 12.30
N VAL A 223 6.03 -11.42 13.11
CA VAL A 223 7.46 -11.80 13.13
C VAL A 223 7.61 -12.99 14.07
N GLN A 224 8.21 -14.07 13.60
CA GLN A 224 8.56 -15.22 14.42
C GLN A 224 10.05 -15.48 14.36
N TRP A 225 10.58 -15.97 15.48
CA TRP A 225 11.96 -16.40 15.63
C TRP A 225 11.99 -17.87 16.03
N PHE A 226 12.88 -18.61 15.38
CA PHE A 226 13.05 -20.05 15.50
C PHE A 226 14.53 -20.34 15.75
N PRO A 227 14.90 -20.97 16.88
CA PRO A 227 16.29 -21.37 17.12
C PRO A 227 16.71 -22.49 16.16
N ALA A 228 18.01 -22.59 15.90
CA ALA A 228 18.57 -23.69 15.11
C ALA A 228 18.09 -25.07 15.60
N GLY A 229 17.72 -25.94 14.66
CA GLY A 229 17.18 -27.28 14.88
C GLY A 229 15.66 -27.34 15.12
N SER A 230 14.96 -26.21 15.21
CA SER A 230 13.51 -26.20 15.41
C SER A 230 12.72 -26.36 14.11
N TYR A 231 11.53 -26.95 14.20
CA TYR A 231 10.58 -27.02 13.09
C TYR A 231 9.87 -25.69 12.91
N VAL A 232 10.03 -25.09 11.74
CA VAL A 232 9.24 -23.95 11.27
C VAL A 232 7.89 -24.45 10.76
N ILE A 233 7.92 -25.55 9.98
CA ILE A 233 6.76 -26.28 9.45
C ILE A 233 6.98 -27.76 9.70
N GLU A 234 5.94 -28.48 10.12
CA GLU A 234 5.94 -29.94 10.18
C GLU A 234 5.21 -30.57 8.98
N GLN A 235 5.79 -31.60 8.37
CA GLN A 235 5.14 -32.39 7.33
C GLN A 235 3.81 -32.96 7.84
N GLY A 236 2.76 -32.81 7.04
CA GLY A 236 1.42 -33.28 7.36
C GLY A 236 0.56 -32.32 8.18
N GLU A 237 1.09 -31.19 8.70
CA GLU A 237 0.24 -30.16 9.31
C GLU A 237 -0.69 -29.51 8.26
N PRO A 238 -1.82 -28.90 8.68
CA PRO A 238 -2.68 -28.12 7.80
C PRO A 238 -1.97 -26.89 7.19
N SER A 239 -2.19 -26.64 5.91
CA SER A 239 -1.58 -25.50 5.20
C SER A 239 -2.38 -24.22 5.35
N ASN A 240 -2.05 -23.42 6.37
CA ASN A 240 -2.75 -22.16 6.69
C ASN A 240 -1.84 -20.94 6.75
N GLU A 241 -0.52 -21.12 6.73
CA GLU A 241 0.46 -20.05 6.95
C GLU A 241 1.49 -20.02 5.80
N LEU A 242 1.90 -18.83 5.37
CA LEU A 242 3.03 -18.62 4.46
C LEU A 242 4.16 -17.95 5.23
N PHE A 243 5.38 -18.44 5.05
CA PHE A 243 6.55 -17.92 5.75
C PHE A 243 7.51 -17.25 4.77
N CYS A 244 7.92 -16.01 5.05
CA CYS A 244 8.97 -15.30 4.33
C CYS A 244 10.20 -15.18 5.23
N LEU A 245 11.32 -15.79 4.83
CA LEU A 245 12.54 -15.81 5.65
C LEU A 245 13.23 -14.43 5.61
N LEU A 246 13.60 -13.89 6.77
CA LEU A 246 14.27 -12.58 6.91
C LEU A 246 15.74 -12.73 7.31
N SER A 247 16.04 -13.75 8.10
CA SER A 247 17.41 -14.11 8.51
C SER A 247 17.51 -15.61 8.73
N GLY A 248 18.73 -16.14 8.70
CA GLY A 248 19.00 -17.57 8.88
C GLY A 248 18.66 -18.40 7.65
N THR A 249 18.95 -19.69 7.72
CA THR A 249 18.63 -20.66 6.67
C THR A 249 17.78 -21.81 7.20
N VAL A 250 16.99 -22.42 6.33
CA VAL A 250 16.16 -23.58 6.62
C VAL A 250 16.45 -24.72 5.66
N ASP A 251 16.26 -25.95 6.13
CA ASP A 251 16.26 -27.16 5.34
C ASP A 251 14.84 -27.65 5.09
N ILE A 252 14.55 -27.99 3.82
CA ILE A 252 13.28 -28.60 3.41
C ILE A 252 13.51 -30.11 3.40
N VAL A 253 12.88 -30.81 4.34
CA VAL A 253 13.16 -32.21 4.66
C VAL A 253 11.90 -33.03 4.49
N VAL A 254 11.96 -34.12 3.71
CA VAL A 254 10.83 -35.05 3.57
C VAL A 254 11.07 -36.26 4.45
N GLU A 255 10.07 -36.60 5.26
CA GLU A 255 10.02 -37.82 6.05
C GLU A 255 9.27 -38.90 5.28
N ASP A 256 9.90 -40.07 5.09
CA ASP A 256 9.26 -41.23 4.47
C ASP A 256 8.43 -42.05 5.47
N ALA A 257 7.73 -43.08 4.99
CA ALA A 257 6.88 -43.93 5.81
C ALA A 257 7.65 -44.74 6.88
N ALA A 258 8.97 -44.85 6.77
CA ALA A 258 9.83 -45.50 7.75
C ALA A 258 10.39 -44.51 8.79
N GLY A 259 10.06 -43.21 8.67
CA GLY A 259 10.59 -42.14 9.52
C GLY A 259 11.97 -41.65 9.10
N THR A 260 12.44 -41.99 7.89
CA THR A 260 13.74 -41.53 7.41
C THR A 260 13.61 -40.11 6.89
N LEU A 261 14.42 -39.21 7.44
CA LEU A 261 14.48 -37.80 7.04
C LEU A 261 15.47 -37.62 5.87
N VAL A 262 14.99 -37.05 4.77
CA VAL A 262 15.80 -36.75 3.58
C VAL A 262 15.67 -35.27 3.22
N THR A 263 16.77 -34.52 3.35
CA THR A 263 16.84 -33.13 2.89
C THR A 263 16.71 -33.08 1.37
N LYS A 264 15.72 -32.32 0.89
CA LYS A 264 15.44 -32.14 -0.54
C LYS A 264 15.96 -30.82 -1.08
N ASP A 265 15.93 -29.77 -0.27
CA ASP A 265 16.34 -28.42 -0.65
C ASP A 265 16.69 -27.59 0.60
N SER A 266 17.20 -26.38 0.40
CA SER A 266 17.46 -25.41 1.46
C SER A 266 17.13 -24.00 1.00
N SER A 267 16.63 -23.16 1.91
CA SER A 267 16.18 -21.79 1.62
C SER A 267 16.78 -20.79 2.60
N GLY A 268 16.95 -19.55 2.15
CA GLY A 268 17.57 -18.46 2.92
C GLY A 268 16.74 -17.17 2.89
N PRO A 269 17.32 -16.04 3.36
CA PRO A 269 16.60 -14.77 3.43
C PRO A 269 16.02 -14.32 2.09
N GLY A 270 14.78 -13.84 2.12
CA GLY A 270 13.98 -13.46 0.95
C GLY A 270 13.20 -14.61 0.31
N SER A 271 13.51 -15.87 0.63
CA SER A 271 12.74 -17.02 0.15
C SER A 271 11.43 -17.20 0.92
N PHE A 272 10.45 -17.80 0.26
CA PHE A 272 9.21 -18.25 0.88
C PHE A 272 9.19 -19.76 1.09
N VAL A 273 8.53 -20.20 2.15
CA VAL A 273 8.25 -21.62 2.42
C VAL A 273 6.79 -21.83 2.82
N GLY A 274 6.22 -22.96 2.39
CA GLY A 274 4.85 -23.36 2.70
C GLY A 274 3.79 -23.03 1.62
N GLN A 275 4.17 -22.38 0.52
CA GLN A 275 3.27 -21.95 -0.55
C GLN A 275 2.53 -23.11 -1.26
N ASP A 276 3.18 -24.26 -1.46
CA ASP A 276 2.63 -25.37 -2.24
C ASP A 276 1.36 -25.97 -1.59
N GLY A 277 1.39 -26.14 -0.27
CA GLY A 277 0.26 -26.64 0.48
C GLY A 277 -0.92 -25.66 0.47
N LEU A 278 -0.63 -24.35 0.51
CA LEU A 278 -1.65 -23.30 0.43
C LEU A 278 -2.32 -23.24 -0.94
N ALA A 279 -1.54 -23.35 -2.02
CA ALA A 279 -2.04 -23.33 -3.40
C ALA A 279 -2.84 -24.59 -3.76
N SER A 280 -2.38 -25.77 -3.30
CA SER A 280 -3.02 -27.06 -3.61
C SER A 280 -4.16 -27.44 -2.66
N GLY A 281 -4.31 -26.75 -1.53
CA GLY A 281 -5.26 -27.10 -0.47
C GLY A 281 -4.94 -28.42 0.24
N ARG A 282 -3.68 -28.89 0.14
CA ARG A 282 -3.22 -30.15 0.75
C ARG A 282 -2.43 -29.88 2.03
N PRO A 283 -2.32 -30.85 2.96
CA PRO A 283 -1.37 -30.76 4.07
C PRO A 283 0.06 -30.53 3.60
N ARG A 284 0.93 -30.04 4.49
CA ARG A 284 2.34 -29.79 4.16
C ARG A 284 3.02 -31.07 3.68
N ASN A 285 3.76 -30.96 2.58
CA ASN A 285 4.43 -32.09 1.91
C ASN A 285 5.87 -32.35 2.42
N ALA A 286 6.43 -31.46 3.23
CA ALA A 286 7.76 -31.55 3.80
C ALA A 286 7.81 -30.80 5.14
N HIS A 287 8.75 -31.20 5.98
CA HIS A 287 9.22 -30.41 7.12
C HIS A 287 10.04 -29.22 6.60
N VAL A 288 9.98 -28.11 7.32
CA VAL A 288 10.94 -27.01 7.17
C VAL A 288 11.62 -26.82 8.52
N ILE A 289 12.92 -27.08 8.57
CA ILE A 289 13.70 -27.11 9.80
C ILE A 289 14.71 -25.97 9.77
N ALA A 290 14.75 -25.16 10.83
CA ALA A 290 15.73 -24.10 10.99
C ALA A 290 17.14 -24.71 11.06
N ARG A 291 18.01 -24.38 10.10
CA ARG A 291 19.42 -24.80 10.12
C ARG A 291 20.24 -23.86 11.01
N ASP A 292 19.96 -22.57 10.91
CA ASP A 292 20.48 -21.51 11.78
C ASP A 292 19.36 -20.92 12.64
N ASP A 293 19.66 -19.89 13.43
CA ASP A 293 18.62 -19.06 14.03
C ASP A 293 17.87 -18.28 12.94
N VAL A 294 16.59 -18.58 12.79
CA VAL A 294 15.73 -18.08 11.70
C VAL A 294 14.77 -17.03 12.24
N THR A 295 14.70 -15.90 11.55
CA THR A 295 13.62 -14.92 11.74
C THR A 295 12.80 -14.89 10.45
N CYS A 296 11.47 -14.92 10.55
CA CYS A 296 10.60 -14.89 9.39
C CYS A 296 9.32 -14.08 9.63
N PHE A 297 8.74 -13.55 8.56
CA PHE A 297 7.33 -13.16 8.57
C PHE A 297 6.45 -14.39 8.39
N VAL A 298 5.36 -14.42 9.14
CA VAL A 298 4.28 -15.38 8.99
C VAL A 298 3.05 -14.61 8.54
N LEU A 299 2.55 -14.94 7.35
CA LEU A 299 1.30 -14.42 6.80
C LEU A 299 0.24 -15.51 6.96
N ALA A 300 -0.88 -15.15 7.57
CA ALA A 300 -2.00 -16.07 7.79
C ALA A 300 -3.36 -15.36 7.59
N PRO A 301 -4.40 -16.07 7.13
CA PRO A 301 -5.75 -15.52 6.98
C PRO A 301 -6.40 -15.08 8.31
N ARG A 302 -5.89 -15.59 9.44
CA ARG A 302 -6.34 -15.32 10.82
C ARG A 302 -5.15 -15.41 11.77
N GLY A 303 -5.26 -14.86 12.98
CA GLY A 303 -4.26 -15.01 14.02
C GLY A 303 -3.92 -16.50 14.26
N ARG A 304 -2.63 -16.80 14.46
CA ARG A 304 -2.12 -18.17 14.55
C ARG A 304 -2.84 -18.98 15.63
N ASP A 305 -3.44 -20.10 15.23
CA ASP A 305 -4.02 -21.06 16.15
C ASP A 305 -2.94 -22.04 16.64
N LEU A 306 -2.38 -21.74 17.82
CA LEU A 306 -1.39 -22.58 18.49
C LEU A 306 -1.99 -23.92 18.98
N SER A 307 -3.32 -24.09 18.92
CA SER A 307 -4.03 -25.30 19.33
C SER A 307 -4.43 -26.21 18.16
N ALA A 308 -4.10 -25.84 16.93
CA ALA A 308 -4.27 -26.71 15.77
C ALA A 308 -3.52 -28.05 15.99
N GLY A 309 -4.26 -29.16 15.94
CA GLY A 309 -3.75 -30.48 16.33
C GLY A 309 -2.51 -30.91 15.53
N ARG A 310 -1.51 -31.46 16.22
CA ARG A 310 -0.26 -32.00 15.65
C ARG A 310 -0.15 -33.52 15.91
N GLY A 311 0.50 -34.24 14.99
CA GLY A 311 0.86 -35.66 15.16
C GLY A 311 -0.06 -36.68 14.45
N ILE A 312 0.40 -37.94 14.41
CA ILE A 312 -0.32 -39.05 13.76
C ILE A 312 -1.64 -39.30 14.49
N GLY A 313 -2.76 -39.12 13.77
CA GLY A 313 -4.10 -39.28 14.34
C GLY A 313 -4.68 -38.02 14.99
N ALA A 314 -4.00 -36.87 14.89
CA ALA A 314 -4.60 -35.58 15.22
C ALA A 314 -5.78 -35.33 14.26
N THR A 315 -7.00 -35.54 14.75
CA THR A 315 -8.20 -35.06 14.08
C THR A 315 -8.23 -33.57 14.30
N ALA A 316 -7.70 -32.81 13.34
CA ALA A 316 -7.94 -31.38 13.34
C ALA A 316 -9.47 -31.20 13.40
N THR A 317 -9.99 -30.64 14.49
CA THR A 317 -11.24 -29.87 14.42
C THR A 317 -10.92 -28.60 13.65
N VAL A 318 -10.53 -28.75 12.38
CA VAL A 318 -10.91 -27.76 11.40
C VAL A 318 -12.42 -27.88 11.45
N THR A 319 -13.10 -26.94 12.11
CA THR A 319 -14.38 -26.51 11.58
C THR A 319 -14.09 -26.27 10.11
N ALA A 320 -14.45 -27.25 9.27
CA ALA A 320 -14.35 -27.14 7.83
C ALA A 320 -14.84 -25.72 7.53
N PRO A 321 -14.09 -24.92 6.76
CA PRO A 321 -14.53 -23.58 6.48
C PRO A 321 -15.98 -23.74 5.99
N GLU A 322 -16.93 -23.08 6.67
CA GLU A 322 -18.16 -22.75 5.98
C GLU A 322 -17.72 -22.22 4.61
N ALA A 323 -18.38 -22.66 3.54
CA ALA A 323 -17.89 -22.60 2.17
C ALA A 323 -17.59 -21.19 1.59
N GLY A 324 -17.29 -20.18 2.41
CA GLY A 324 -16.81 -18.84 2.08
C GLY A 324 -15.68 -18.32 3.00
N GLY A 325 -14.66 -19.14 3.32
CA GLY A 325 -13.75 -18.88 4.46
C GLY A 325 -12.34 -18.31 4.22
N ARG A 326 -12.00 -17.73 3.05
CA ARG A 326 -10.76 -16.93 2.84
C ARG A 326 -11.02 -15.52 2.32
N THR A 327 -12.20 -15.28 1.76
CA THR A 327 -12.62 -13.99 1.23
C THR A 327 -13.02 -13.08 2.39
N PRO A 328 -12.34 -11.94 2.60
CA PRO A 328 -12.85 -10.91 3.50
C PRO A 328 -14.28 -10.55 3.08
N VAL A 329 -15.20 -10.44 4.05
CA VAL A 329 -16.54 -9.91 3.77
C VAL A 329 -16.40 -8.40 3.62
N VAL A 330 -16.22 -7.93 2.39
CA VAL A 330 -16.17 -6.49 2.09
C VAL A 330 -17.60 -5.99 1.92
N PRO A 331 -18.04 -5.00 2.70
CA PRO A 331 -19.33 -4.37 2.47
C PRO A 331 -19.32 -3.68 1.09
N PRO A 332 -20.44 -3.73 0.33
CA PRO A 332 -20.50 -3.08 -0.97
C PRO A 332 -20.15 -1.59 -0.85
N ALA A 333 -19.46 -1.07 -1.87
CA ALA A 333 -19.06 0.33 -1.90
C ALA A 333 -20.28 1.26 -1.68
N PRO A 334 -20.19 2.26 -0.80
CA PRO A 334 -21.22 3.27 -0.63
C PRO A 334 -21.68 3.87 -1.96
N ALA A 335 -22.97 4.20 -2.07
CA ALA A 335 -23.50 4.89 -3.24
C ALA A 335 -22.79 6.23 -3.45
N GLY A 336 -22.20 6.43 -4.63
CA GLY A 336 -21.41 7.62 -4.97
C GLY A 336 -19.89 7.41 -4.99
N ASP A 337 -19.42 6.21 -4.63
CA ASP A 337 -18.01 5.83 -4.78
C ASP A 337 -17.68 5.51 -6.25
N VAL A 338 -16.55 6.02 -6.71
CA VAL A 338 -16.01 5.86 -8.06
C VAL A 338 -14.67 5.15 -7.96
N THR A 339 -14.49 4.11 -8.75
CA THR A 339 -13.21 3.41 -8.87
C THR A 339 -12.60 3.72 -10.22
N LEU A 340 -11.32 4.07 -10.24
CA LEU A 340 -10.55 4.33 -11.44
C LEU A 340 -9.43 3.29 -11.58
N ASP A 341 -9.37 2.63 -12.74
CA ASP A 341 -8.21 1.84 -13.12
C ASP A 341 -7.06 2.77 -13.50
N VAL A 342 -5.96 2.68 -12.79
CA VAL A 342 -4.74 3.45 -13.01
C VAL A 342 -3.55 2.57 -13.37
N GLY A 343 -3.79 1.32 -13.78
CA GLY A 343 -2.74 0.36 -14.16
C GLY A 343 -1.82 0.86 -15.27
N ALA A 344 -2.33 1.69 -16.19
CA ALA A 344 -1.53 2.34 -17.23
C ALA A 344 -0.50 3.36 -16.68
N ALA A 345 -0.68 3.84 -15.45
CA ALA A 345 0.22 4.77 -14.75
C ALA A 345 0.99 4.10 -13.59
N LEU A 346 0.95 2.77 -13.49
CA LEU A 346 1.55 2.03 -12.39
C LEU A 346 3.06 2.26 -12.28
N ASP A 347 3.77 2.35 -13.41
CA ASP A 347 5.22 2.59 -13.41
C ASP A 347 5.58 3.96 -12.83
N GLN A 348 4.84 5.01 -13.20
CA GLN A 348 5.00 6.34 -12.62
C GLN A 348 4.72 6.32 -11.13
N LYS A 349 3.66 5.62 -10.69
CA LYS A 349 3.29 5.51 -9.28
C LYS A 349 4.35 4.77 -8.46
N ILE A 350 4.95 3.71 -9.00
CA ILE A 350 6.06 2.99 -8.37
C ILE A 350 7.30 3.90 -8.27
N ALA A 351 7.65 4.60 -9.36
CA ALA A 351 8.78 5.53 -9.34
C ALA A 351 8.59 6.66 -8.33
N ALA A 352 7.36 7.16 -8.20
CA ALA A 352 6.98 8.17 -7.21
C ALA A 352 7.08 7.64 -5.78
N LEU A 353 6.61 6.42 -5.53
CA LEU A 353 6.75 5.77 -4.22
C LEU A 353 8.21 5.57 -3.82
N VAL A 354 9.06 5.14 -4.76
CA VAL A 354 10.50 4.94 -4.55
C VAL A 354 11.23 6.26 -4.27
N ALA A 355 10.71 7.40 -4.77
CA ALA A 355 11.30 8.70 -4.49
C ALA A 355 11.27 9.04 -2.98
N HIS A 356 10.28 8.53 -2.24
CA HIS A 356 10.11 8.70 -0.79
C HIS A 356 11.00 7.75 0.03
N ARG A 357 12.30 7.66 -0.27
CA ARG A 357 13.23 6.68 0.32
C ARG A 357 13.32 6.72 1.85
N SER A 358 13.20 7.88 2.47
CA SER A 358 13.21 8.03 3.92
C SER A 358 12.06 7.27 4.60
N GLN A 359 10.99 6.98 3.85
CA GLN A 359 9.78 6.29 4.27
C GLN A 359 9.68 4.89 3.64
N TYR A 360 10.10 4.75 2.40
CA TYR A 360 10.00 3.53 1.61
C TYR A 360 11.39 3.16 1.11
N ALA A 361 12.12 2.39 1.91
CA ALA A 361 13.38 1.76 1.50
C ALA A 361 13.12 0.60 0.53
N LEU A 362 12.48 0.91 -0.59
CA LEU A 362 12.08 -0.02 -1.64
C LEU A 362 13.11 0.00 -2.76
N ASP A 363 13.44 -1.19 -3.24
CA ASP A 363 14.09 -1.36 -4.53
C ASP A 363 13.01 -1.59 -5.59
N PRO A 364 12.90 -0.72 -6.62
CA PRO A 364 11.89 -0.86 -7.66
C PRO A 364 11.94 -2.19 -8.42
N GLU A 365 13.11 -2.85 -8.49
CA GLU A 365 13.26 -4.12 -9.19
C GLU A 365 12.78 -5.33 -8.36
N LEU A 366 12.54 -5.15 -7.05
CA LEU A 366 12.25 -6.27 -6.14
C LEU A 366 10.78 -6.68 -6.09
N LEU A 367 9.83 -5.81 -6.45
CA LEU A 367 8.40 -6.11 -6.30
C LEU A 367 7.73 -6.41 -7.64
N PRO A 368 7.16 -7.62 -7.83
CA PRO A 368 6.57 -7.98 -9.09
C PRO A 368 5.33 -7.13 -9.39
N ARG A 369 5.27 -6.57 -10.60
CA ARG A 369 4.15 -6.76 -11.54
C ARG A 369 2.83 -7.20 -10.93
N ARG A 370 2.70 -8.52 -10.83
CA ARG A 370 1.49 -9.24 -10.43
C ARG A 370 1.06 -8.98 -8.99
N VAL A 371 1.97 -8.52 -8.12
CA VAL A 371 1.68 -8.13 -6.74
C VAL A 371 1.31 -6.65 -6.67
N LEU A 372 2.10 -5.77 -7.30
CA LEU A 372 1.86 -4.32 -7.24
C LEU A 372 0.64 -3.85 -8.03
N GLY A 373 0.29 -4.51 -9.13
CA GLY A 373 -0.88 -4.18 -9.94
C GLY A 373 -2.18 -4.19 -9.13
N PRO A 374 -2.52 -5.29 -8.45
CA PRO A 374 -3.68 -5.33 -7.55
C PRO A 374 -3.62 -4.37 -6.36
N LEU A 375 -2.42 -3.98 -5.91
CA LEU A 375 -2.25 -3.08 -4.75
C LEU A 375 -2.41 -1.59 -5.12
N LEU A 376 -1.88 -1.18 -6.28
CA LEU A 376 -1.69 0.23 -6.64
C LEU A 376 -2.36 0.61 -7.96
N GLY A 377 -2.85 -0.38 -8.73
CA GLY A 377 -3.45 -0.22 -10.05
C GLY A 377 -4.90 0.26 -10.03
N THR A 378 -5.53 0.41 -8.87
CA THR A 378 -6.85 1.02 -8.73
C THR A 378 -6.84 2.11 -7.66
N GLU A 379 -7.62 3.16 -7.89
CA GLU A 379 -7.83 4.25 -6.93
C GLU A 379 -9.34 4.47 -6.74
N HIS A 380 -9.75 4.72 -5.50
CA HIS A 380 -11.15 4.81 -5.13
C HIS A 380 -11.44 6.18 -4.54
N PHE A 381 -12.58 6.76 -4.93
CA PHE A 381 -12.97 8.11 -4.55
C PHE A 381 -14.44 8.19 -4.18
N THR A 382 -14.78 9.02 -3.20
CA THR A 382 -16.15 9.49 -2.99
C THR A 382 -16.26 10.91 -3.50
N VAL A 383 -17.26 11.18 -4.36
CA VAL A 383 -17.53 12.55 -4.81
C VAL A 383 -18.30 13.29 -3.72
N VAL A 384 -17.77 14.42 -3.27
CA VAL A 384 -18.44 15.28 -2.28
C VAL A 384 -19.44 16.20 -2.99
N GLY A 385 -20.68 16.21 -2.47
CA GLY A 385 -21.78 17.08 -2.93
C GLY A 385 -21.51 18.58 -2.78
#